data_AF-T1H2S5-F1
#
_entry.id   AF-T1H2S5-F1
#
_cell.length_a   1.000
_cell.length_b   1.000
_cell.length_c   1.000
_cell.angle_alpha   90.00
_cell.angle_beta   90.00
_cell.angle_gamma   90.00
#
_symmetry.space_group_name_H-M   'P 1'
#
loop_
_entity.id
_entity.type
_entity.pdbx_description
1 polymer ?
#
loop_
_entity_poly.entity_id
_entity_poly.type
_entity_poly.pdbx_seq_one_letter_code
_entity_poly.pdbx_strand_id
1 'polypeptide(L)'
;MCAQEQCFRKWAPEVFKVACDSFCLEPDVSVMEMKSESLNINTVRFLPLKNSEPLEKLLAKYHNRKVFKFHAKHTPKSLTNLGENIKATICLEISSPGVKYEPGDHVGIFPANHWKLVDGIISRLTGCDFPEDIVQLQILKEKQSLEEANDEVKDIFYEPLDISYSTIHAFDMKIVIGDFN
;
A
#
# COMPACT_ATOMS: atom_id res chain seq x y z
N MET A 1 -13.07 15.77 0.47
CA MET A 1 -13.64 15.29 1.75
C MET A 1 -12.76 15.87 2.84
N CYS A 2 -13.21 16.91 3.55
CA CYS A 2 -12.39 17.56 4.58
C CYS A 2 -12.60 16.84 5.92
N ALA A 3 -11.56 16.80 6.77
CA ALA A 3 -11.64 16.30 8.16
C ALA A 3 -12.03 14.82 8.33
N GLN A 4 -11.81 13.95 7.33
CA GLN A 4 -12.15 12.52 7.44
C GLN A 4 -11.49 11.86 8.67
N GLU A 5 -10.19 12.05 8.85
CA GLU A 5 -9.44 11.49 9.98
C GLU A 5 -9.93 12.07 11.32
N GLN A 6 -10.22 13.38 11.38
CA GLN A 6 -10.73 14.02 12.60
C GLN A 6 -12.13 13.50 12.97
N CYS A 7 -13.01 13.32 11.97
CA CYS A 7 -14.32 12.70 12.18
C CYS A 7 -14.19 11.26 12.68
N PHE A 8 -13.27 10.47 12.11
CA PHE A 8 -13.00 9.11 12.56
C PHE A 8 -12.47 9.08 14.00
N ARG A 9 -11.50 9.92 14.34
CA ARG A 9 -10.94 10.02 15.70
C ARG A 9 -11.96 10.44 16.75
N LYS A 10 -12.98 11.20 16.36
CA LYS A 10 -14.11 11.54 17.23
C LYS A 10 -15.11 10.37 17.35
N TRP A 11 -15.48 9.78 16.22
CA TRP A 11 -16.49 8.74 16.15
C TRP A 11 -16.04 7.41 16.79
N ALA A 12 -14.78 7.00 16.59
CA ALA A 12 -14.30 5.69 17.01
C ALA A 12 -14.35 5.47 18.55
N PRO A 13 -13.91 6.42 19.41
CA PRO A 13 -14.06 6.29 20.86
C PRO A 13 -15.53 6.34 21.31
N GLU A 14 -16.36 7.15 20.65
CA GLU A 14 -17.78 7.28 20.96
C GLU A 14 -18.52 5.94 20.71
N VAL A 15 -18.30 5.32 19.55
CA VAL A 15 -18.95 4.03 19.22
C VAL A 15 -18.42 2.88 20.10
N PHE A 16 -17.14 2.89 20.46
CA PHE A 16 -16.56 1.92 21.39
C PHE A 16 -17.23 1.98 22.76
N LYS A 17 -17.42 3.20 23.30
CA LYS A 17 -18.12 3.39 24.57
C LYS A 17 -19.57 2.88 24.51
N VAL A 18 -20.30 3.22 23.46
CA VAL A 18 -21.69 2.75 23.27
C VAL A 18 -21.76 1.21 23.22
N ALA A 19 -20.78 0.56 22.61
CA ALA A 19 -20.69 -0.90 22.59
C ALA A 19 -20.43 -1.46 24.00
N CYS A 20 -19.45 -0.93 24.74
CA CYS A 20 -19.17 -1.33 26.12
C CYS A 20 -20.41 -1.23 27.01
N ASP A 21 -21.13 -0.10 26.94
CA ASP A 21 -22.36 0.13 27.70
C ASP A 21 -23.45 -0.89 27.31
N SER A 22 -23.59 -1.20 26.01
CA SER A 22 -24.59 -2.16 25.50
C SER A 22 -24.33 -3.61 25.91
N PHE A 23 -23.06 -3.97 26.05
CA PHE A 23 -22.62 -5.33 26.43
C PHE A 23 -22.25 -5.45 27.92
N CYS A 24 -22.51 -4.42 28.73
CA CYS A 24 -22.17 -4.37 30.15
C CYS A 24 -20.67 -4.65 30.42
N LEU A 25 -19.80 -4.14 29.57
CA LEU A 25 -18.35 -4.25 29.71
C LEU A 25 -17.79 -3.01 30.40
N GLU A 26 -16.86 -3.19 31.32
CA GLU A 26 -16.09 -2.07 31.87
C GLU A 26 -15.07 -1.62 30.80
N PRO A 27 -15.12 -0.36 30.34
CA PRO A 27 -14.20 0.11 29.32
C PRO A 27 -12.79 0.20 29.93
N ASP A 28 -11.88 -0.64 29.44
CA ASP A 28 -10.46 -0.48 29.75
C ASP A 28 -9.89 0.67 28.90
N VAL A 29 -9.45 1.73 29.60
CA VAL A 29 -8.80 2.91 29.01
C VAL A 29 -7.56 2.55 28.19
N SER A 30 -6.91 1.41 28.46
CA SER A 30 -5.76 0.93 27.69
C SER A 30 -6.10 0.58 26.22
N VAL A 31 -7.38 0.28 25.94
CA VAL A 31 -7.89 -0.11 24.62
C VAL A 31 -8.31 1.11 23.78
N MET A 32 -8.64 2.24 24.43
CA MET A 32 -8.99 3.50 23.76
C MET A 32 -7.77 4.20 23.15
N GLU A 33 -6.59 4.00 23.73
CA GLU A 33 -5.34 4.34 23.06
C GLU A 33 -5.10 3.27 21.99
N MET A 34 -5.64 3.49 20.79
CA MET A 34 -5.25 2.74 19.59
C MET A 34 -3.74 2.86 19.43
N LYS A 35 -2.98 1.94 20.04
CA LYS A 35 -1.54 1.87 19.87
C LYS A 35 -1.31 1.48 18.42
N SER A 36 -1.10 2.49 17.59
CA SER A 36 -0.46 2.28 16.30
C SER A 36 0.91 1.69 16.59
N GLU A 37 1.09 0.40 16.30
CA GLU A 37 2.42 -0.24 16.27
C GLU A 37 3.30 0.60 15.35
N SER A 38 4.11 1.48 15.94
CA SER A 38 4.97 2.38 15.19
C SER A 38 6.13 1.55 14.64
N LEU A 39 6.17 1.38 13.32
CA LEU A 39 7.30 0.75 12.65
C LEU A 39 8.58 1.52 12.97
N ASN A 40 9.56 0.83 13.53
CA ASN A 40 10.88 1.38 13.82
C ASN A 40 11.97 0.39 13.41
N ILE A 41 13.23 0.83 13.46
CA ILE A 41 14.39 0.04 13.00
C ILE A 41 14.55 -1.30 13.72
N ASN A 42 13.98 -1.46 14.92
CA ASN A 42 14.06 -2.71 15.68
C ASN A 42 12.88 -3.65 15.40
N THR A 43 11.79 -3.14 14.81
CA THR A 43 10.58 -3.92 14.52
C THR A 43 10.45 -4.30 13.04
N VAL A 44 11.35 -3.81 12.18
CA VAL A 44 11.31 -4.09 10.74
C VAL A 44 12.70 -4.41 10.20
N ARG A 45 12.75 -5.30 9.21
CA ARG A 45 13.97 -5.57 8.45
C ARG A 45 13.67 -5.86 6.99
N PHE A 46 14.64 -5.60 6.13
CA PHE A 46 14.61 -5.95 4.71
C PHE A 46 15.53 -7.14 4.46
N LEU A 47 15.03 -8.16 3.76
CA LEU A 47 15.82 -9.31 3.32
C LEU A 47 15.92 -9.36 1.79
N PRO A 48 17.10 -9.60 1.20
CA PRO A 48 17.23 -9.76 -0.24
C PRO A 48 16.42 -10.94 -0.78
N LEU A 49 15.75 -10.74 -1.92
CA LEU A 49 15.04 -11.79 -2.65
C LEU A 49 15.71 -12.06 -3.99
N LYS A 50 15.94 -13.35 -4.29
CA LYS A 50 16.63 -13.75 -5.53
C LYS A 50 15.76 -13.67 -6.78
N ASN A 51 14.45 -13.84 -6.64
CA ASN A 51 13.51 -13.87 -7.75
C ASN A 51 12.24 -13.11 -7.38
N SER A 52 11.70 -12.34 -8.32
CA SER A 52 10.38 -11.70 -8.20
C SER A 52 9.43 -12.24 -9.27
N GLU A 53 8.14 -12.26 -8.95
CA GLU A 53 7.11 -12.59 -9.93
C GLU A 53 6.90 -11.41 -10.91
N PRO A 54 6.31 -11.67 -12.10
CA PRO A 54 5.93 -10.60 -13.01
C PRO A 54 5.01 -9.56 -12.34
N LEU A 55 5.23 -8.28 -12.65
CA LEU A 55 4.52 -7.14 -12.04
C LEU A 55 2.99 -7.29 -12.04
N GLU A 56 2.40 -7.82 -13.11
CA GLU A 56 0.96 -8.07 -13.21
C GLU A 56 0.45 -9.06 -12.16
N LYS A 57 1.24 -10.09 -11.82
CA LYS A 57 0.88 -11.05 -10.77
C LYS A 57 1.00 -10.42 -9.39
N LEU A 58 2.06 -9.63 -9.18
CA LEU A 58 2.27 -8.89 -7.94
C LEU A 58 1.11 -7.91 -7.70
N LEU A 59 0.77 -7.09 -8.69
CA LEU A 59 -0.36 -6.17 -8.63
C LEU A 59 -1.69 -6.90 -8.43
N ALA A 60 -1.86 -8.07 -9.07
CA ALA A 60 -3.06 -8.88 -8.91
C ALA A 60 -3.22 -9.43 -7.49
N LYS A 61 -2.15 -9.96 -6.91
CA LYS A 61 -2.10 -10.42 -5.51
C LYS A 61 -2.36 -9.25 -4.57
N TYR A 62 -1.68 -8.12 -4.78
CA TYR A 62 -1.78 -6.94 -3.93
C TYR A 62 -3.20 -6.33 -3.90
N HIS A 63 -3.78 -6.09 -5.08
CA HIS A 63 -5.10 -5.48 -5.18
C HIS A 63 -6.25 -6.49 -5.04
N ASN A 64 -5.94 -7.79 -4.89
CA ASN A 64 -6.90 -8.89 -4.94
C ASN A 64 -7.85 -8.78 -6.15
N ARG A 65 -7.28 -8.51 -7.33
CA ARG A 65 -8.00 -8.27 -8.59
C ARG A 65 -7.26 -8.90 -9.76
N LYS A 66 -7.97 -9.28 -10.81
CA LYS A 66 -7.32 -9.72 -12.06
C LYS A 66 -6.68 -8.51 -12.73
N VAL A 67 -5.38 -8.61 -13.01
CA VAL A 67 -4.60 -7.56 -13.70
C VAL A 67 -4.10 -8.13 -15.01
N PHE A 68 -4.24 -7.35 -16.07
CA PHE A 68 -3.82 -7.73 -17.42
C PHE A 68 -2.78 -6.75 -17.92
N LYS A 69 -1.74 -7.29 -18.58
CA LYS A 69 -0.84 -6.46 -19.38
C LYS A 69 -1.59 -5.93 -20.59
N PHE A 70 -1.28 -4.69 -20.94
CA PHE A 70 -1.75 -4.07 -22.18
C PHE A 70 -0.59 -3.38 -22.87
N HIS A 71 -0.73 -3.13 -24.16
CA HIS A 71 0.16 -2.27 -24.91
C HIS A 71 -0.67 -1.20 -25.61
N ALA A 72 -0.09 -0.01 -25.79
CA ALA A 72 -0.67 1.01 -26.65
C ALA A 72 -0.61 0.51 -28.11
N LYS A 73 -1.74 0.53 -28.82
CA LYS A 73 -1.81 0.18 -30.25
C LYS A 73 -1.07 1.23 -31.09
N HIS A 74 -1.19 2.49 -30.67
CA HIS A 74 -0.63 3.65 -31.34
C HIS A 74 -0.06 4.63 -30.31
N THR A 75 0.82 5.52 -30.76
CA THR A 75 1.25 6.67 -29.97
C THR A 75 0.03 7.50 -29.56
N PRO A 76 -0.07 7.94 -28.28
CA PRO A 76 -1.18 8.76 -27.82
C PRO A 76 -1.35 10.01 -28.69
N LYS A 77 -2.59 10.28 -29.10
CA LYS A 77 -2.91 11.41 -29.98
C LYS A 77 -3.46 12.56 -29.13
N SER A 78 -2.93 13.77 -29.30
CA SER A 78 -3.56 14.95 -28.70
C SER A 78 -4.92 15.19 -29.36
N LEU A 79 -5.96 15.36 -28.54
CA LEU A 79 -7.29 15.80 -28.97
C LEU A 79 -7.46 17.32 -28.79
N THR A 80 -6.44 18.00 -28.28
CA THR A 80 -6.47 19.45 -28.03
C THR A 80 -5.64 20.19 -29.07
N ASN A 81 -6.21 21.26 -29.63
CA ASN A 81 -5.49 22.21 -30.46
C ASN A 81 -4.60 23.10 -29.56
N LEU A 82 -3.28 22.98 -29.74
CA LEU A 82 -2.22 23.58 -28.91
C LEU A 82 -2.14 25.12 -28.96
N GLY A 83 -2.99 25.80 -29.73
CA GLY A 83 -2.89 27.24 -29.97
C GLY A 83 -3.22 28.12 -28.77
N GLU A 84 -4.15 27.71 -27.90
CA GLU A 84 -4.68 28.59 -26.84
C GLU A 84 -5.10 27.87 -25.54
N ASN A 85 -4.99 26.54 -25.47
CA ASN A 85 -5.55 25.76 -24.36
C ASN A 85 -4.52 25.40 -23.28
N ILE A 86 -4.84 25.75 -22.02
CA ILE A 86 -4.04 25.44 -20.82
C ILE A 86 -4.12 23.94 -20.45
N LYS A 87 -5.11 23.21 -20.96
CA LYS A 87 -5.36 21.80 -20.63
C LYS A 87 -5.21 20.91 -21.86
N ALA A 88 -4.48 19.82 -21.72
CA ALA A 88 -4.32 18.82 -22.78
C ALA A 88 -5.25 17.62 -22.54
N THR A 89 -5.88 17.14 -23.60
CA THR A 89 -6.64 15.89 -23.64
C THR A 89 -5.99 14.95 -24.64
N ILE A 90 -5.82 13.68 -24.26
CA ILE A 90 -5.19 12.67 -25.11
C ILE A 90 -6.16 11.53 -25.41
N CYS A 91 -6.06 10.98 -26.62
CA CYS A 91 -6.69 9.73 -27.01
C CYS A 91 -5.66 8.61 -26.92
N LEU A 92 -5.99 7.57 -26.14
CA LEU A 92 -5.18 6.37 -25.98
C LEU A 92 -5.96 5.16 -26.47
N GLU A 93 -5.39 4.44 -27.43
CA GLU A 93 -5.91 3.18 -27.92
C GLU A 93 -5.05 2.04 -27.38
N ILE A 94 -5.64 1.14 -26.58
CA ILE A 94 -4.92 0.03 -25.95
C ILE A 94 -5.38 -1.32 -26.50
N SER A 95 -4.50 -2.31 -26.41
CA SER A 95 -4.78 -3.70 -26.71
C SER A 95 -4.41 -4.56 -25.51
N SER A 96 -5.37 -5.33 -25.02
CA SER A 96 -5.18 -6.29 -23.93
C SER A 96 -5.90 -7.59 -24.29
N PRO A 97 -5.17 -8.60 -24.81
CA PRO A 97 -5.76 -9.88 -25.17
C PRO A 97 -6.43 -10.55 -23.96
N GLY A 98 -7.63 -11.09 -24.16
CA GLY A 98 -8.36 -11.81 -23.11
C GLY A 98 -9.25 -10.94 -22.21
N VAL A 99 -9.26 -9.62 -22.40
CA VAL A 99 -10.19 -8.71 -21.72
C VAL A 99 -11.46 -8.56 -22.54
N LYS A 100 -12.61 -8.87 -21.94
CA LYS A 100 -13.94 -8.62 -22.51
C LYS A 100 -14.51 -7.36 -21.86
N TYR A 101 -15.18 -6.53 -22.64
CA TYR A 101 -15.84 -5.32 -22.16
C TYR A 101 -17.04 -4.97 -23.04
N GLU A 102 -17.97 -4.19 -22.49
CA GLU A 102 -19.13 -3.62 -23.17
C GLU A 102 -19.07 -2.07 -23.14
N PRO A 103 -19.74 -1.38 -24.08
CA PRO A 103 -19.82 0.08 -24.04
C PRO A 103 -20.40 0.59 -22.71
N GLY A 104 -19.65 1.45 -22.02
CA GLY A 104 -19.99 1.96 -20.69
C GLY A 104 -19.11 1.39 -19.56
N ASP A 105 -18.38 0.30 -19.83
CA ASP A 105 -17.39 -0.23 -18.88
C ASP A 105 -16.21 0.72 -18.69
N HIS A 106 -15.62 0.66 -17.49
CA HIS A 106 -14.45 1.44 -17.13
C HIS A 106 -13.20 0.57 -17.10
N VAL A 107 -12.07 1.15 -17.53
CA VAL A 107 -10.75 0.54 -17.40
C VAL A 107 -10.00 1.13 -16.22
N GLY A 108 -9.61 0.28 -15.27
CA GLY A 108 -8.67 0.64 -14.22
C GLY A 108 -7.24 0.52 -14.73
N ILE A 109 -6.46 1.60 -14.65
CA ILE A 109 -5.05 1.63 -15.09
C ILE A 109 -4.16 1.78 -13.86
N PHE A 110 -3.07 1.01 -13.82
CA PHE A 110 -1.99 1.20 -12.85
C PHE A 110 -0.93 2.12 -13.46
N PRO A 111 -0.82 3.40 -13.03
CA PRO A 111 0.21 4.30 -13.52
C PRO A 111 1.54 4.02 -12.84
N ALA A 112 2.63 4.40 -13.51
CA ALA A 112 3.96 4.50 -12.93
C ALA A 112 4.27 5.95 -12.56
N ASN A 113 5.00 6.17 -11.48
CA ASN A 113 5.46 7.49 -11.09
C ASN A 113 6.56 8.01 -12.04
N HIS A 114 6.72 9.33 -12.10
CA HIS A 114 7.81 9.92 -12.87
C HIS A 114 9.15 9.57 -12.20
N TRP A 115 10.05 8.91 -12.93
CA TRP A 115 11.33 8.40 -12.40
C TRP A 115 12.13 9.43 -11.58
N LYS A 116 12.27 10.68 -12.07
CA LYS A 116 12.94 11.76 -11.30
C LYS A 116 12.39 12.00 -9.90
N LEU A 117 11.08 11.83 -9.68
CA LEU A 117 10.48 11.97 -8.36
C LEU A 117 10.85 10.78 -7.47
N VAL A 118 10.87 9.58 -8.06
CA VAL A 118 11.26 8.36 -7.36
C VAL A 118 12.74 8.44 -6.95
N ASP A 119 13.64 8.77 -7.87
CA ASP A 119 15.07 8.98 -7.62
C ASP A 119 15.30 10.07 -6.57
N GLY A 120 14.55 11.17 -6.68
CA GLY A 120 14.60 12.26 -5.73
C GLY A 120 14.21 11.84 -4.31
N ILE A 121 13.34 10.84 -4.14
CA ILE A 121 12.97 10.32 -2.82
C ILE A 121 14.00 9.30 -2.35
N ILE A 122 14.40 8.35 -3.20
CA ILE A 122 15.41 7.33 -2.89
C ILE A 122 16.71 7.98 -2.42
N SER A 123 17.17 9.03 -3.11
CA SER A 123 18.38 9.79 -2.75
C SER A 123 18.34 10.45 -1.36
N ARG A 124 17.16 10.57 -0.74
CA ARG A 124 16.99 11.13 0.61
C ARG A 124 16.81 10.05 1.68
N LEU A 125 16.71 8.78 1.30
CA LEU A 125 16.60 7.66 2.24
C LEU A 125 17.98 7.28 2.79
N THR A 126 18.00 6.83 4.04
CA THR A 126 19.18 6.23 4.67
C THR A 126 19.03 4.70 4.71
N GLY A 127 20.15 3.97 4.64
CA GLY A 127 20.13 2.50 4.67
C GLY A 127 19.60 1.84 3.38
N CYS A 128 19.63 2.55 2.25
CA CYS A 128 19.24 2.06 0.94
C CYS A 128 20.43 2.08 -0.01
N ASP A 129 21.37 1.15 0.18
CA ASP A 129 22.61 1.09 -0.58
C ASP A 129 22.40 0.55 -2.02
N PHE A 130 21.37 -0.28 -2.20
CA PHE A 130 21.04 -0.95 -3.46
C PHE A 130 19.54 -0.80 -3.77
N PRO A 131 19.09 0.33 -4.34
CA PRO A 131 17.66 0.59 -4.59
C PRO A 131 17.05 -0.31 -5.68
N GLU A 132 17.89 -0.92 -6.52
CA GLU A 132 17.46 -1.89 -7.55
C GLU A 132 17.22 -3.29 -6.99
N ASP A 133 17.72 -3.57 -5.78
CA ASP A 133 17.60 -4.89 -5.20
C ASP A 133 16.14 -5.15 -4.78
N ILE A 134 15.67 -6.34 -5.12
CA ILE A 134 14.36 -6.81 -4.67
C ILE A 134 14.50 -7.23 -3.21
N VAL A 135 13.77 -6.57 -2.32
CA VAL A 135 13.85 -6.82 -0.87
C VAL A 135 12.48 -7.11 -0.26
N GLN A 136 12.40 -8.14 0.57
CA GLN A 136 11.22 -8.47 1.36
C GLN A 136 11.25 -7.77 2.72
N LEU A 137 10.25 -6.93 2.97
CA LEU A 137 9.96 -6.39 4.30
C LEU A 137 9.43 -7.49 5.22
N GLN A 138 10.05 -7.63 6.39
CA GLN A 138 9.58 -8.46 7.48
C GLN A 138 9.33 -7.60 8.72
N ILE A 139 8.25 -7.89 9.43
CA ILE A 139 7.85 -7.18 10.64
C ILE A 139 8.01 -8.13 11.82
N LEU A 140 8.54 -7.61 12.92
CA LEU A 140 8.62 -8.32 14.18
C LEU A 140 7.21 -8.52 14.75
N LYS A 141 6.86 -9.78 15.02
CA LYS A 141 5.63 -10.18 15.67
C LYS A 141 5.94 -10.85 16.99
N GLU A 142 5.14 -10.49 17.99
CA GLU A 142 5.13 -11.13 19.29
C GLU A 142 3.87 -11.98 19.38
N LYS A 143 4.02 -13.27 19.65
CA LYS A 143 2.90 -14.15 19.98
C LYS A 143 2.98 -14.48 21.45
N GLN A 144 1.93 -14.12 22.17
CA GLN A 144 1.72 -14.57 23.54
C GLN A 144 1.00 -15.92 23.49
N SER A 145 1.61 -16.95 24.05
CA SER A 145 0.96 -18.22 24.35
C SER A 145 0.86 -18.41 25.86
N LEU A 146 -0.32 -18.79 26.34
CA LEU A 146 -0.51 -19.22 27.71
C LEU A 146 -0.11 -20.70 27.78
N GLU A 147 1.11 -21.00 28.24
CA GLU A 147 1.44 -22.34 28.72
C GLU A 147 1.08 -22.47 30.21
N GLU A 148 0.63 -23.66 30.62
CA GLU A 148 -0.07 -23.98 31.87
C GLU A 148 0.77 -23.83 33.17
N ALA A 149 1.85 -23.05 33.17
CA ALA A 149 2.69 -22.86 34.36
C ALA A 149 3.34 -21.47 34.39
N ASN A 150 2.56 -20.42 34.69
CA ASN A 150 2.96 -19.09 35.23
C ASN A 150 4.16 -18.32 34.63
N ASP A 151 4.83 -18.82 33.60
CA ASP A 151 5.87 -18.12 32.84
C ASP A 151 5.29 -17.73 31.49
N GLU A 152 5.11 -16.43 31.28
CA GLU A 152 4.75 -15.88 29.98
C GLU A 152 5.88 -16.16 28.98
N VAL A 153 5.71 -17.16 28.12
CA VAL A 153 6.59 -17.37 26.97
C VAL A 153 6.17 -16.40 25.86
N LYS A 154 7.04 -15.42 25.59
CA LYS A 154 6.89 -14.51 24.44
C LYS A 154 7.70 -15.04 23.28
N ASP A 155 7.02 -15.64 22.31
CA ASP A 155 7.64 -16.03 21.05
C ASP A 155 7.76 -14.79 20.15
N ILE A 156 9.01 -14.42 19.87
CA ILE A 156 9.35 -13.28 19.01
C ILE A 156 9.87 -13.82 17.68
N PHE A 157 9.17 -13.49 16.58
CA PHE A 157 9.58 -13.92 15.24
C PHE A 157 9.36 -12.81 14.21
N TYR A 158 10.05 -12.91 13.07
CA TYR A 158 9.85 -12.01 11.95
C TYR A 158 8.91 -12.67 10.93
N GLU A 159 7.79 -12.02 10.64
CA GLU A 159 6.84 -12.46 9.64
C GLU A 159 7.03 -11.64 8.35
N PRO A 160 7.12 -12.30 7.17
CA PRO A 160 7.03 -11.61 5.90
C PRO A 160 5.74 -10.82 5.78
N LEU A 161 5.82 -9.54 5.42
CA LEU A 161 4.61 -8.80 5.08
C LEU A 161 4.11 -9.35 3.73
N ASP A 162 3.03 -10.13 3.75
CA ASP A 162 2.49 -10.86 2.58
C ASP A 162 1.94 -9.91 1.48
N ILE A 163 1.86 -8.62 1.80
CA ILE A 163 1.47 -7.55 0.91
C ILE A 163 2.59 -7.36 -0.12
N SER A 164 2.28 -7.54 -1.42
CA SER A 164 3.26 -7.59 -2.52
C SER A 164 4.19 -6.37 -2.69
N TYR A 165 4.09 -5.34 -1.85
CA TYR A 165 5.11 -4.29 -1.73
C TYR A 165 6.50 -4.84 -1.42
N SER A 166 6.59 -6.01 -0.77
CA SER A 166 7.85 -6.64 -0.40
C SER A 166 8.64 -7.23 -1.59
N THR A 167 8.16 -7.09 -2.82
CA THR A 167 8.86 -7.61 -4.01
C THR A 167 8.75 -6.68 -5.21
N ILE A 168 8.13 -5.51 -5.03
CA ILE A 168 7.97 -4.48 -6.04
C ILE A 168 9.26 -3.65 -6.06
N HIS A 169 9.78 -3.41 -7.26
CA HIS A 169 11.00 -2.62 -7.46
C HIS A 169 10.83 -1.20 -6.89
N ALA A 170 11.89 -0.57 -6.39
CA ALA A 170 11.78 0.78 -5.82
C ALA A 170 11.20 1.81 -6.82
N PHE A 171 11.41 1.58 -8.12
CA PHE A 171 10.90 2.43 -9.20
C PHE A 171 9.40 2.23 -9.50
N ASP A 172 8.84 1.13 -9.02
CA ASP A 172 7.40 0.83 -9.06
C ASP A 172 6.69 1.27 -7.77
N MET A 173 7.40 1.97 -6.86
CA MET A 173 6.83 2.52 -5.63
C MET A 173 5.63 3.42 -5.93
N LYS A 174 4.46 3.04 -5.41
CA LYS A 174 3.38 3.97 -5.12
C LYS A 174 3.59 4.51 -3.72
N ILE A 175 4.08 5.74 -3.63
CA ILE A 175 4.20 6.41 -2.33
C ILE A 175 2.84 7.00 -1.99
N VAL A 176 2.11 6.33 -1.12
CA VAL A 176 0.98 6.95 -0.41
C VAL A 176 1.60 7.67 0.77
N ILE A 177 1.96 8.95 0.58
CA ILE A 177 2.33 9.80 1.71
C ILE A 177 1.01 10.19 2.39
N GLY A 178 0.79 9.65 3.58
CA GLY A 178 -0.29 10.09 4.45
C GLY A 178 -0.09 11.54 4.85
N ASP A 179 -1.16 12.33 4.75
CA ASP A 179 -1.32 13.73 5.15
C ASP A 179 -0.07 14.61 5.05
N PHE A 180 0.09 15.26 3.90
CA PHE A 180 0.66 16.59 3.91
C PHE A 180 -0.45 17.56 4.34
N ASN A 181 -0.34 18.05 5.57
CA ASN A 181 -1.17 19.13 6.12
C ASN A 181 -1.43 20.26 5.11
#